data_AF-A0A0R1M6A2-F1
#
_entry.id   AF-A0A0R1M6A2-F1
#
_cell.length_a   1.000
_cell.length_b   1.000
_cell.length_c   1.000
_cell.angle_alpha   90.00
_cell.angle_beta   90.00
_cell.angle_gamma   90.00
#
_symmetry.space_group_name_H-M   'P 1'
#
loop_
_entity.id
_entity.type
_entity.pdbx_description
1 polymer ?
#
loop_
_entity_poly.entity_id
_entity_poly.type
_entity_poly.pdbx_seq_one_letter_code
_entity_poly.pdbx_strand_id
1 'polypeptide(L)' 'MEKHGLILGLLMGSARILRCNPFNRGGVDPVPDKFTLLRNPHPEEDEDEIIVRKFHSH' A
#
# COMPACT_ATOMS: atom_id res chain seq x y z
N MET A 1 0.04 6.64 -13.10
CA MET A 1 -1.34 6.20 -13.41
C MET A 1 -1.16 5.05 -14.39
N GLU A 2 -1.32 3.78 -14.08
CA GLU A 2 -2.03 3.05 -13.04
C GLU A 2 -1.16 1.81 -12.75
N LYS A 3 -0.46 1.72 -11.61
CA LYS A 3 0.45 0.56 -11.32
C LYS A 3 -0.30 -0.78 -11.45
N HIS A 4 -1.60 -0.76 -11.16
CA HIS A 4 -2.56 -1.83 -11.41
C HIS A 4 -3.83 -1.19 -11.96
N GLY A 5 -4.38 -1.70 -13.07
CA GLY A 5 -5.62 -1.18 -13.65
C GLY A 5 -6.81 -1.24 -12.67
N LEU A 6 -7.92 -0.58 -13.00
CA LEU A 6 -9.07 -0.35 -12.11
C LEU A 6 -9.52 -1.59 -11.30
N ILE A 7 -9.63 -2.75 -11.96
CA ILE A 7 -10.09 -4.00 -11.33
C ILE A 7 -9.13 -4.49 -10.24
N LEU A 8 -7.83 -4.50 -10.53
CA LEU A 8 -6.79 -4.96 -9.60
C LEU A 8 -6.65 -3.99 -8.43
N GLY A 9 -6.72 -2.67 -8.69
CA GLY A 9 -6.75 -1.65 -7.65
C GLY A 9 -7.95 -1.81 -6.71
N LEU A 10 -9.13 -2.13 -7.26
CA LEU A 10 -10.35 -2.41 -6.48
C LEU A 10 -10.19 -3.65 -5.60
N LEU A 11 -9.59 -4.72 -6.12
CA LEU A 11 -9.33 -5.94 -5.35
C LEU A 11 -8.33 -5.69 -4.21
N MET A 12 -7.23 -4.98 -4.47
CA MET A 12 -6.22 -4.64 -3.45
C MET A 12 -6.81 -3.73 -2.35
N GLY A 13 -7.58 -2.71 -2.73
CA GLY A 13 -8.27 -1.83 -1.78
C GLY A 13 -9.30 -2.58 -0.93
N SER A 14 -10.09 -3.46 -1.55
CA SER A 14 -11.08 -4.29 -0.85
C SER A 14 -10.40 -5.25 0.14
N ALA A 15 -9.27 -5.85 -0.25
CA ALA A 15 -8.48 -6.72 0.63
C ALA A 15 -7.83 -5.96 1.79
N ARG A 16 -7.51 -4.65 1.65
CA ARG A 16 -7.08 -3.79 2.75
C ARG A 16 -8.22 -3.57 3.75
N ILE A 17 -9.42 -3.23 3.26
CA ILE A 17 -10.60 -3.02 4.12
C ILE A 17 -10.97 -4.29 4.87
N LEU A 18 -10.98 -5.45 4.19
CA LEU A 18 -11.33 -6.73 4.79
C LEU A 18 -10.37 -7.17 5.91
N ARG A 19 -9.10 -6.76 5.84
CA ARG A 19 -8.06 -7.04 6.86
C ARG A 19 -7.91 -5.94 7.91
N CYS A 20 -8.65 -4.83 7.78
CA CYS A 20 -8.59 -3.71 8.71
C CYS A 20 -9.51 -3.97 9.89
N ASN A 21 -8.94 -4.54 10.94
CA ASN A 21 -9.57 -4.72 12.24
C ASN A 21 -9.18 -3.51 13.11
N PRO A 22 -10.02 -3.05 14.07
CA PRO A 22 -9.74 -1.88 14.91
C PRO A 22 -8.46 -1.96 15.77
N PHE A 23 -7.82 -3.14 15.81
CA PHE A 23 -6.54 -3.39 16.49
C PHE A 23 -5.31 -3.36 15.58
N ASN A 24 -5.49 -3.16 14.28
CA ASN A 24 -4.36 -3.06 13.36
C ASN A 24 -3.75 -1.65 13.46
N ARG A 25 -2.43 -1.56 13.69
CA ARG A 25 -1.73 -0.27 13.67
C ARG A 25 -1.83 0.30 12.26
N GLY A 26 -2.49 1.44 12.12
CA GLY A 26 -2.53 2.20 10.87
C GLY A 26 -1.13 2.65 10.45
N GLY A 27 -0.99 3.02 9.18
CA GLY A 27 0.27 3.47 8.60
C GLY A 27 0.10 3.73 7.10
N VAL A 28 1.16 4.22 6.46
CA VAL A 28 1.20 4.33 5.01
C VAL A 28 1.36 2.91 4.42
N ASP A 29 0.44 2.52 3.54
CA ASP A 29 0.49 1.24 2.82
C ASP A 29 0.72 1.55 1.33
N PRO A 30 1.98 1.67 0.89
CA PRO A 30 2.29 1.96 -0.51
C PRO A 30 1.72 0.86 -1.41
N VAL A 31 1.36 1.23 -2.64
CA VAL A 31 0.88 0.24 -3.61
C VAL A 31 2.09 -0.39 -4.27
N PRO A 32 2.34 -1.70 -4.07
CA PRO A 32 3.51 -2.35 -4.63
C PRO A 32 3.45 -2.38 -6.15
N ASP A 33 4.60 -2.44 -6.82
CA ASP A 33 4.65 -2.52 -8.29
C ASP A 33 4.13 -3.86 -8.83
N LYS A 34 4.14 -4.91 -7.99
CA LYS A 34 3.60 -6.24 -8.31
C LYS A 34 2.30 -6.49 -7.57
N PHE A 35 1.34 -7.10 -8.25
CA PHE A 35 0.05 -7.41 -7.64
C PHE A 35 0.22 -8.44 -6.53
N THR A 36 -0.19 -8.09 -5.31
CA THR A 36 -0.24 -9.01 -4.18
C THR A 36 -1.37 -8.62 -3.23
N LEU A 37 -2.09 -9.60 -2.71
CA LEU A 37 -3.10 -9.39 -1.67
C LEU A 37 -2.53 -9.57 -0.26
N LEU A 38 -1.28 -10.02 -0.14
CA LEU A 38 -0.61 -10.20 1.14
C LEU A 38 -0.03 -8.87 1.64
N ARG A 39 0.27 -8.81 2.94
CA ARG A 39 0.97 -7.66 3.52
C ARG A 39 2.41 -7.67 3.03
N ASN A 40 2.89 -6.55 2.51
CA ASN A 40 4.30 -6.41 2.15
C ASN A 40 5.13 -6.29 3.44
N PRO A 41 6.15 -7.14 3.67
CA PRO A 41 6.99 -7.07 4.86
C PRO A 41 7.97 -5.89 4.82
N HIS A 42 8.26 -5.36 3.64
CA HIS A 42 9.27 -4.32 3.39
C HIS A 42 8.68 -3.18 2.54
N PRO A 43 7.71 -2.43 3.08
CA PRO A 43 6.98 -1.39 2.35
C PRO A 43 7.88 -0.26 1.84
N GLU A 44 9.07 -0.05 2.41
CA GLU A 44 10.04 0.96 1.99
C GLU A 44 10.51 0.80 0.52
N GLU A 45 10.47 -0.41 -0.04
CA GLU A 45 10.78 -0.62 -1.47
C GLU A 45 9.70 -0.07 -2.41
N ASP A 46 8.46 0.04 -1.93
CA ASP A 46 7.31 0.47 -2.72
C ASP A 46 6.97 1.96 -2.49
N GLU A 47 7.75 2.67 -1.66
CA GLU A 47 7.53 4.08 -1.37
C GLU A 47 7.92 4.98 -2.55
N ASP A 48 6.94 5.70 -3.10
CA ASP A 48 7.22 6.70 -4.13
C ASP A 48 7.94 7.92 -3.52
N GLU A 49 8.70 8.66 -4.32
CA GLU A 49 9.47 9.85 -3.90
C GLU A 49 8.64 10.87 -3.09
N ILE A 50 7.33 10.94 -3.39
CA ILE A 50 6.36 11.80 -2.69
C ILE A 50 6.18 11.34 -1.23
N ILE A 51 6.08 10.03 -0.99
CA ILE A 51 5.90 9.43 0.34
C ILE A 51 7.20 9.62 1.14
N VAL A 52 8.34 9.28 0.53
CA VAL A 52 9.66 9.44 1.17
C VAL A 52 9.89 10.88 1.61
N ARG A 53 9.63 11.87 0.74
CA ARG A 53 9.74 13.29 1.11
C ARG A 53 8.79 13.71 2.23
N LYS A 54 7.61 13.10 2.33
CA LYS A 54 6.59 13.48 3.32
C LYS A 54 6.86 12.87 4.70
N PHE A 55 7.35 11.64 4.75
CA PHE A 55 7.43 10.84 5.99
C PHE A 55 8.87 10.52 6.45
N HIS A 56 9.85 10.55 5.55
CA HIS A 56 11.25 10.16 5.83
C HIS A 56 12.27 11.30 5.64
N SER A 57 11.85 12.47 5.12
CA SER A 57 12.71 13.66 5.04
C SER A 57 12.81 14.31 6.42
N HIS A 58 13.87 14.02 7.18
CA HIS A 58 14.18 14.62 8.47
C HIS A 58 15.55 15.28 8.48
#